data_AF-A0A497MNM7-F1
#
_entry.id   AF-A0A497MNM7-F1
#
_cell.length_a   1.000
_cell.length_b   1.000
_cell.length_c   1.000
_cell.angle_alpha   90.00
_cell.angle_beta   90.00
_cell.angle_gamma   90.00
#
_symmetry.space_group_name_H-M   'P 1'
#
loop_
_entity.id
_entity.type
_entity.pdbx_description
1 polymer ?
#
loop_
_entity_poly.entity_id
_entity_poly.type
_entity_poly.pdbx_seq_one_letter_code
_entity_poly.pdbx_strand_id
1 'polypeptide(L)'
;LQGACAHHAGVHVAHRRLIEQAFRQGLLKILAATPTLAAGVNLPARTVIISSYMRYEPGLGRFEIPILEYKQMAGRAGRPRYDEVGEAVLVASSRDEQEFLMEYYVCSRPERIWSKLAVERALRSHVLAVVASGFAWSEQGIREFFSRTFYAHQYGESVVWKPVSATLHFLAENGLLTFEGVRVKATPFGKRTSELYIDPLTAVTFKKAFHSGRGNPASPVALLHLVSATPDMAPKLYPSKRELPELQAFLEEYREEFLLEPPSPAGVWSTAEAALDYEAFLSELKCVKVLYAWINEVREAELLERYRVEPGDLYRLVERAEWLLYAAGELAKLFGRKEFLGPLTELRFRVKHGVRRELLPLVALEGVGRVRARALYNAGFKTVEDLRKASLAKLLSVPGIGGRLAKAIKEQAGGLVRKKELEEAERRGVQDSIEAFISEGGE
;
A
#
# COMPACT_ATOMS: atom_id res chain seq x y z
N LEU A 1 28.22 0.38 -14.47
CA LEU A 1 26.83 0.10 -14.91
C LEU A 1 26.85 -0.50 -16.31
N GLN A 2 26.25 -1.68 -16.53
CA GLN A 2 26.16 -2.32 -17.86
C GLN A 2 25.10 -1.67 -18.79
N GLY A 3 24.59 -0.48 -18.44
CA GLY A 3 23.62 0.27 -19.26
C GLY A 3 22.19 -0.30 -19.26
N ALA A 4 21.86 -1.29 -18.42
CA ALA A 4 20.55 -1.91 -18.34
C ALA A 4 19.99 -1.89 -16.91
N CYS A 5 18.66 -1.81 -16.75
CA CYS A 5 17.99 -1.89 -15.46
C CYS A 5 16.56 -2.45 -15.57
N ALA A 6 16.01 -2.97 -14.47
CA ALA A 6 14.63 -3.41 -14.35
C ALA A 6 13.74 -2.36 -13.65
N HIS A 7 12.48 -2.24 -14.03
CA HIS A 7 11.49 -1.33 -13.43
C HIS A 7 10.15 -2.03 -13.16
N HIS A 8 9.77 -2.12 -11.89
CA HIS A 8 8.51 -2.73 -11.47
C HIS A 8 8.00 -2.12 -10.16
N ALA A 9 6.73 -2.42 -9.82
CA ALA A 9 6.06 -1.91 -8.63
C ALA A 9 6.76 -2.28 -7.31
N GLY A 10 7.52 -3.38 -7.29
CA GLY A 10 8.34 -3.78 -6.15
C GLY A 10 9.62 -3.00 -5.95
N VAL A 11 10.09 -2.22 -6.93
CA VAL A 11 11.22 -1.30 -6.71
C VAL A 11 10.74 -0.11 -5.88
N HIS A 12 11.51 0.27 -4.86
CA HIS A 12 11.20 1.43 -4.01
C HIS A 12 11.05 2.72 -4.84
N VAL A 13 10.12 3.61 -4.46
CA VAL A 13 9.77 4.83 -5.23
C VAL A 13 10.99 5.71 -5.51
N ALA A 14 11.90 5.86 -4.54
CA ALA A 14 13.10 6.66 -4.74
C ALA A 14 14.04 6.05 -5.80
N HIS A 15 14.21 4.72 -5.79
CA HIS A 15 15.01 4.02 -6.79
C HIS A 15 14.34 4.07 -8.16
N ARG A 16 13.02 3.93 -8.24
CA ARG A 16 12.28 4.12 -9.49
C ARG A 16 12.57 5.49 -10.10
N ARG A 17 12.49 6.58 -9.31
CA ARG A 17 12.82 7.93 -9.78
C ARG A 17 14.25 8.04 -10.32
N LEU A 18 15.23 7.43 -9.66
CA LEU A 18 16.63 7.42 -10.13
C LEU A 18 16.78 6.65 -11.45
N ILE A 19 16.16 5.48 -11.57
CA ILE A 19 16.15 4.67 -12.79
C ILE A 19 15.52 5.46 -13.96
N GLU A 20 14.38 6.10 -13.71
CA GLU A 20 13.67 6.90 -14.71
C GLU A 20 14.48 8.12 -15.16
N GLN A 21 15.17 8.79 -14.24
CA GLN A 21 16.07 9.91 -14.54
C GLN A 21 17.28 9.44 -15.35
N ALA A 22 17.93 8.35 -14.93
CA ALA A 22 19.09 7.80 -15.63
C ALA A 22 18.73 7.33 -17.05
N PHE A 23 17.53 6.76 -17.25
CA PHE A 23 17.04 6.42 -18.58
C PHE A 23 16.76 7.66 -19.44
N ARG A 24 16.12 8.69 -18.88
CA ARG A 24 15.86 9.95 -19.59
C ARG A 24 17.13 10.69 -20.01
N GLN A 25 18.18 10.59 -19.19
CA GLN A 25 19.51 11.15 -19.49
C GLN A 25 20.34 10.27 -20.44
N GLY A 26 19.84 9.09 -20.82
CA GLY A 26 20.54 8.15 -21.69
C GLY A 26 21.73 7.45 -21.02
N LEU A 27 21.85 7.50 -19.69
CA LEU A 27 22.84 6.75 -18.92
C LEU A 27 22.46 5.25 -18.88
N LEU A 28 21.16 4.96 -18.76
CA LEU A 28 20.60 3.64 -19.02
C LEU A 28 20.16 3.58 -20.49
N LYS A 29 20.64 2.56 -21.21
CA LYS A 29 20.31 2.29 -22.61
C LYS A 29 19.12 1.34 -22.73
N ILE A 30 18.96 0.42 -21.78
CA ILE A 30 17.91 -0.60 -21.78
C ILE A 30 17.14 -0.54 -20.46
N LEU A 31 15.82 -0.57 -20.54
CA LEU A 31 14.93 -0.64 -19.38
C LEU A 31 13.92 -1.77 -19.59
N ALA A 32 14.03 -2.83 -18.79
CA ALA A 32 13.04 -3.91 -18.76
C ALA A 32 11.96 -3.59 -17.73
N ALA A 33 10.70 -3.43 -18.14
CA ALA A 33 9.65 -2.96 -17.25
C ALA A 33 8.41 -3.85 -17.24
N THR A 34 7.74 -3.91 -16.08
CA THR A 34 6.37 -4.46 -16.00
C THR A 34 5.34 -3.45 -16.55
N PRO A 35 4.12 -3.89 -16.91
CA PRO A 35 3.11 -3.00 -17.52
C PRO A 35 2.74 -1.77 -16.68
N THR A 36 3.02 -1.77 -15.38
CA THR A 36 2.79 -0.61 -14.49
C THR A 36 3.51 0.66 -14.96
N LEU A 37 4.66 0.52 -15.63
CA LEU A 37 5.37 1.66 -16.23
C LEU A 37 4.61 2.25 -17.42
N ALA A 38 3.86 1.43 -18.17
CA ALA A 38 3.21 1.82 -19.42
C ALA A 38 2.13 2.90 -19.22
N ALA A 39 1.54 2.99 -18.02
CA ALA A 39 0.49 3.96 -17.69
C ALA A 39 0.98 5.14 -16.83
N GLY A 40 2.12 5.01 -16.12
CA GLY A 40 2.43 5.88 -14.98
C GLY A 40 3.41 7.03 -15.22
N VAL A 41 4.30 6.94 -16.21
CA VAL A 41 5.41 7.92 -16.38
C VAL A 41 5.69 8.19 -17.85
N ASN A 42 5.93 9.44 -18.24
CA ASN A 42 6.36 9.77 -19.60
C ASN A 42 7.84 9.43 -19.81
N LEU A 43 8.10 8.25 -20.39
CA LEU A 43 9.43 7.70 -20.69
C LEU A 43 9.38 7.08 -22.09
N PRO A 44 9.56 7.88 -23.16
CA PRO A 44 9.64 7.36 -24.51
C PRO A 44 11.01 6.72 -24.75
N ALA A 45 11.05 5.74 -25.65
CA ALA A 45 12.26 5.07 -26.11
C ALA A 45 12.23 4.97 -27.63
N ARG A 46 13.38 4.93 -28.31
CA ARG A 46 13.39 4.74 -29.77
C ARG A 46 12.68 3.45 -30.18
N THR A 47 12.97 2.38 -29.44
CA THR A 47 12.42 1.04 -29.67
C THR A 47 11.75 0.53 -28.39
N VAL A 48 10.55 -0.03 -28.54
CA VAL A 48 9.82 -0.72 -27.46
C VAL A 48 9.66 -2.18 -27.86
N ILE A 49 10.07 -3.09 -26.98
CA ILE A 49 9.93 -4.53 -27.19
C ILE A 49 8.91 -5.06 -26.17
N ILE A 50 7.84 -5.65 -26.68
CA ILE A 50 6.80 -6.31 -25.87
C ILE A 50 7.06 -7.81 -25.96
N SER A 51 7.63 -8.36 -24.90
CA SER A 51 8.12 -9.75 -24.86
C SER A 51 7.03 -10.80 -24.68
N SER A 52 5.84 -10.40 -24.20
CA SER A 52 4.70 -11.30 -24.00
C SER A 52 3.40 -10.52 -24.09
N TYR A 53 2.43 -11.06 -24.82
CA TYR A 53 1.03 -10.60 -24.80
C TYR A 53 0.18 -11.36 -23.77
N MET A 54 0.75 -12.37 -23.10
CA MET A 54 0.09 -13.14 -22.05
C MET A 54 0.54 -12.64 -20.67
N ARG A 55 -0.42 -12.46 -19.77
CA ARG A 55 -0.22 -12.14 -18.35
C ARG A 55 -0.87 -13.18 -17.47
N TYR A 56 -0.27 -13.48 -16.32
CA TYR A 56 -0.87 -14.35 -15.31
C TYR A 56 -1.56 -13.49 -14.24
N GLU A 57 -2.83 -13.79 -13.93
CA GLU A 57 -3.49 -13.33 -12.71
C GLU A 57 -3.69 -14.51 -11.75
N PRO A 58 -3.32 -14.36 -10.47
CA PRO A 58 -3.76 -15.29 -9.43
C PRO A 58 -5.28 -15.48 -9.48
N GLY A 59 -5.74 -16.73 -9.50
CA GLY A 59 -7.17 -17.07 -9.59
C GLY A 59 -7.78 -17.10 -11.00
N LEU A 60 -7.24 -16.34 -11.96
CA LEU A 60 -7.74 -16.31 -13.35
C LEU A 60 -6.85 -17.10 -14.33
N GLY A 61 -5.60 -17.38 -13.97
CA GLY A 61 -4.66 -18.09 -14.84
C GLY A 61 -3.97 -17.16 -15.83
N ARG A 62 -3.51 -17.71 -16.96
CA ARG A 62 -2.89 -16.93 -18.05
C ARG A 62 -3.97 -16.38 -18.97
N PHE A 63 -3.94 -15.09 -19.24
CA PHE A 63 -4.87 -14.38 -20.11
C PHE A 63 -4.14 -13.37 -20.99
N GLU A 64 -4.77 -13.02 -22.10
CA GLU A 64 -4.28 -12.03 -23.06
C GLU A 64 -4.36 -10.61 -22.48
N ILE A 65 -3.33 -9.81 -22.66
CA ILE A 65 -3.39 -8.39 -22.31
C ILE A 65 -4.40 -7.67 -23.22
N PRO A 66 -5.11 -6.65 -22.72
CA PRO A 66 -5.99 -5.85 -23.56
C PRO A 66 -5.24 -5.17 -24.71
N ILE A 67 -5.89 -5.03 -25.87
CA ILE A 67 -5.38 -4.29 -27.03
C ILE A 67 -5.04 -2.85 -26.62
N LEU A 68 -5.87 -2.21 -25.78
CA LEU A 68 -5.56 -0.89 -25.25
C LEU A 68 -4.22 -0.84 -24.50
N GLU A 69 -3.89 -1.87 -23.72
CA GLU A 69 -2.63 -1.96 -22.97
C GLU A 69 -1.44 -2.14 -23.93
N TYR A 70 -1.58 -3.01 -24.93
CA TYR A 70 -0.61 -3.14 -26.02
C TYR A 70 -0.35 -1.80 -26.72
N LYS A 71 -1.41 -1.08 -27.13
CA LYS A 71 -1.29 0.20 -27.83
C LYS A 71 -0.62 1.26 -26.95
N GLN A 72 -0.86 1.26 -25.64
CA GLN A 72 -0.17 2.15 -24.70
C GLN A 72 1.33 1.83 -24.59
N MET A 73 1.71 0.55 -24.61
CA MET A 73 3.13 0.16 -24.64
C MET A 73 3.78 0.55 -25.97
N ALA A 74 3.17 0.17 -27.09
CA ALA A 74 3.68 0.47 -28.43
C ALA A 74 3.80 1.99 -28.68
N GLY A 75 2.85 2.78 -28.18
CA GLY A 75 2.86 4.24 -28.30
C GLY A 75 3.99 4.96 -27.56
N ARG A 76 4.83 4.23 -26.80
CA ARG A 76 6.06 4.77 -26.18
C ARG A 76 7.27 4.70 -27.09
N ALA A 77 7.15 4.02 -28.24
CA ALA A 77 8.18 3.98 -29.25
C ALA A 77 8.27 5.32 -30.00
N GLY A 78 9.50 5.81 -30.18
CA GLY A 78 9.82 7.11 -30.76
C GLY A 78 9.92 8.21 -29.70
N ARG A 79 11.11 8.81 -29.57
CA ARG A 79 11.32 9.96 -28.69
C ARG A 79 11.07 11.25 -29.49
N PRO A 80 10.07 12.07 -29.10
CA PRO A 80 9.86 13.36 -29.75
C PRO A 80 11.14 14.18 -29.75
N ARG A 81 11.48 14.77 -30.91
CA ARG A 81 12.68 15.60 -31.16
C ARG A 81 14.02 14.85 -31.31
N TYR A 82 14.08 13.55 -31.07
CA TYR A 82 15.33 12.78 -31.20
C TYR A 82 15.26 11.71 -32.28
N ASP A 83 14.11 11.07 -32.46
CA ASP A 83 13.94 9.98 -33.42
C ASP A 83 12.97 10.41 -34.54
N GLU A 84 13.33 10.11 -35.79
CA GLU A 84 12.43 10.29 -36.95
C GLU A 84 11.34 9.22 -36.99
N VAL A 85 11.68 8.00 -36.53
CA VAL A 85 10.79 6.83 -36.50
C VAL A 85 10.97 6.12 -35.15
N GLY A 86 9.84 5.72 -34.57
CA GLY A 86 9.78 4.82 -33.41
C GLY A 86 9.41 3.41 -33.84
N GLU A 87 10.03 2.40 -33.21
CA GLU A 87 9.78 0.99 -33.52
C GLU A 87 9.15 0.27 -32.32
N ALA A 88 7.99 -0.36 -32.53
CA ALA A 88 7.35 -1.23 -31.55
C ALA A 88 7.36 -2.67 -32.04
N VAL A 89 8.00 -3.56 -31.30
CA VAL A 89 8.17 -4.97 -31.65
C VAL A 89 7.37 -5.82 -30.67
N LEU A 90 6.43 -6.62 -31.17
CA LEU A 90 5.71 -7.62 -30.40
C LEU A 90 6.28 -9.00 -30.75
N VAL A 91 6.81 -9.70 -29.74
CA VAL A 91 7.54 -10.95 -29.94
C VAL A 91 6.57 -12.12 -30.07
N ALA A 92 6.75 -12.90 -31.14
CA ALA A 92 6.05 -14.17 -31.39
C ALA A 92 7.06 -15.32 -31.34
N SER A 93 6.60 -16.50 -30.91
CA SER A 93 7.37 -17.75 -30.86
C SER A 93 7.14 -18.64 -32.09
N SER A 94 6.11 -18.37 -32.89
CA SER A 94 5.80 -19.11 -34.12
C SER A 94 5.21 -18.20 -35.20
N ARG A 95 5.15 -18.70 -36.44
CA ARG A 95 4.56 -17.96 -37.57
C ARG A 95 3.04 -17.76 -37.39
N ASP A 96 2.32 -18.78 -36.95
CA ASP A 96 0.88 -18.70 -36.71
C ASP A 96 0.57 -17.65 -35.63
N GLU A 97 1.39 -17.63 -34.56
CA GLU A 97 1.30 -16.62 -33.51
C GLU A 97 1.64 -15.22 -34.04
N GLN A 98 2.64 -15.08 -34.92
CA GLN A 98 2.95 -13.79 -35.55
C GLN A 98 1.77 -13.24 -36.35
N GLU A 99 1.10 -14.10 -37.13
CA GLU A 99 -0.08 -13.71 -37.92
C GLU A 99 -1.23 -13.27 -37.00
N PHE A 100 -1.54 -14.07 -35.96
CA PHE A 100 -2.52 -13.70 -34.94
C PHE A 100 -2.21 -12.36 -34.26
N LEU A 101 -0.97 -12.16 -33.81
CA LEU A 101 -0.56 -10.95 -33.10
C LEU A 101 -0.62 -9.71 -34.01
N MET A 102 -0.27 -9.85 -35.29
CA MET A 102 -0.41 -8.77 -36.28
C MET A 102 -1.87 -8.38 -36.49
N GLU A 103 -2.77 -9.35 -36.67
CA GLU A 103 -4.19 -9.08 -36.89
C GLU A 103 -4.87 -8.53 -35.62
N TYR A 104 -4.68 -9.21 -34.49
CA TYR A 104 -5.41 -8.93 -33.25
C TYR A 104 -4.88 -7.71 -32.49
N TYR A 105 -3.56 -7.47 -32.45
CA TYR A 105 -2.99 -6.34 -31.72
C TYR A 105 -2.61 -5.16 -32.62
N VAL A 106 -1.92 -5.41 -33.73
CA VAL A 106 -1.38 -4.33 -34.58
C VAL A 106 -2.48 -3.71 -35.43
N CYS A 107 -3.27 -4.51 -36.14
CA CYS A 107 -4.27 -4.02 -37.09
C CYS A 107 -5.60 -3.64 -36.44
N SER A 108 -5.94 -4.23 -35.30
CA SER A 108 -7.21 -4.00 -34.63
C SER A 108 -7.25 -2.69 -33.80
N ARG A 109 -8.48 -2.22 -33.55
CA ARG A 109 -8.74 -1.07 -32.68
C ARG A 109 -8.83 -1.51 -31.22
N PRO A 110 -8.51 -0.62 -30.25
CA PRO A 110 -8.71 -0.90 -28.83
C PRO A 110 -10.16 -1.29 -28.51
N GLU A 111 -10.32 -2.06 -27.44
CA GLU A 111 -11.61 -2.45 -26.92
C GLU A 111 -12.43 -1.24 -26.48
N ARG A 112 -13.76 -1.37 -26.50
CA ARG A 112 -14.65 -0.36 -25.94
C ARG A 112 -14.45 -0.27 -24.43
N ILE A 113 -14.52 0.94 -23.90
CA ILE A 113 -14.48 1.19 -22.46
C ILE A 113 -15.85 0.84 -21.87
N TRP A 114 -15.86 -0.01 -20.85
CA TRP A 114 -17.06 -0.39 -20.10
C TRP A 114 -16.96 0.13 -18.67
N SER A 115 -18.05 0.73 -18.19
CA SER A 115 -18.15 1.20 -16.82
C SER A 115 -18.00 0.04 -15.83
N LYS A 116 -17.16 0.24 -14.81
CA LYS A 116 -16.95 -0.69 -13.70
C LYS A 116 -17.71 -0.28 -12.43
N LEU A 117 -18.65 0.65 -12.55
CA LEU A 117 -19.36 1.21 -11.39
C LEU A 117 -20.14 0.13 -10.62
N ALA A 118 -20.72 -0.86 -11.29
CA ALA A 118 -21.58 -1.87 -10.67
C ALA A 118 -20.85 -2.95 -9.85
N VAL A 119 -19.55 -2.81 -9.62
CA VAL A 119 -18.83 -3.65 -8.66
C VAL A 119 -19.24 -3.23 -7.25
N GLU A 120 -19.71 -4.18 -6.44
CA GLU A 120 -20.28 -3.93 -5.10
C GLU A 120 -19.38 -3.05 -4.23
N ARG A 121 -18.07 -3.34 -4.21
CA ARG A 121 -17.05 -2.57 -3.49
C ARG A 121 -17.09 -1.07 -3.83
N ALA A 122 -17.16 -0.74 -5.12
CA ALA A 122 -17.20 0.64 -5.57
C ALA A 122 -18.56 1.29 -5.24
N LEU A 123 -19.66 0.57 -5.44
CA LEU A 123 -21.01 1.07 -5.14
C LEU A 123 -21.18 1.42 -3.67
N ARG A 124 -20.73 0.59 -2.73
CA ARG A 124 -20.84 0.86 -1.29
C ARG A 124 -20.29 2.24 -0.94
N SER A 125 -19.06 2.51 -1.34
CA SER A 125 -18.40 3.80 -1.07
C SER A 125 -19.08 4.96 -1.77
N HIS A 126 -19.46 4.82 -3.05
CA HIS A 126 -20.10 5.90 -3.81
C HIS A 126 -21.52 6.22 -3.33
N VAL A 127 -22.34 5.21 -3.05
CA VAL A 127 -23.70 5.40 -2.53
C VAL A 127 -23.66 6.09 -1.17
N LEU A 128 -22.78 5.64 -0.26
CA LEU A 128 -22.61 6.29 1.02
C LEU A 128 -22.13 7.74 0.87
N ALA A 129 -21.14 7.98 0.00
CA ALA A 129 -20.59 9.31 -0.23
C ALA A 129 -21.64 10.29 -0.77
N VAL A 130 -22.50 9.86 -1.70
CA VAL A 130 -23.59 10.68 -2.26
C VAL A 130 -24.55 11.17 -1.17
N VAL A 131 -24.90 10.29 -0.22
CA VAL A 131 -25.78 10.67 0.90
C VAL A 131 -25.02 11.49 1.95
N ALA A 132 -23.80 11.09 2.32
CA ALA A 132 -23.01 11.73 3.38
C ALA A 132 -22.56 13.16 3.02
N SER A 133 -22.32 13.43 1.74
CA SER A 133 -21.99 14.76 1.22
C SER A 133 -23.22 15.64 0.93
N GLY A 134 -24.43 15.07 0.99
CA GLY A 134 -25.68 15.79 0.76
C GLY A 134 -26.05 16.00 -0.71
N PHE A 135 -25.41 15.29 -1.66
CA PHE A 135 -25.81 15.32 -3.08
C PHE A 135 -27.21 14.73 -3.30
N ALA A 136 -27.62 13.75 -2.49
CA ALA A 136 -28.98 13.24 -2.48
C ALA A 136 -29.45 12.91 -1.06
N TRP A 137 -30.74 13.13 -0.80
CA TRP A 137 -31.38 12.94 0.50
C TRP A 137 -32.65 12.09 0.43
N SER A 138 -32.92 11.43 -0.69
CA SER A 138 -34.06 10.52 -0.88
C SER A 138 -33.68 9.40 -1.85
N GLU A 139 -34.40 8.28 -1.79
CA GLU A 139 -34.20 7.16 -2.72
C GLU A 139 -34.33 7.60 -4.18
N GLN A 140 -35.30 8.47 -4.47
CA GLN A 140 -35.49 9.06 -5.80
C GLN A 140 -34.29 9.92 -6.23
N GLY A 141 -33.77 10.78 -5.35
CA GLY A 141 -32.60 11.61 -5.67
C GLY A 141 -31.34 10.77 -5.90
N ILE A 142 -31.17 9.69 -5.14
CA ILE A 142 -30.07 8.74 -5.33
C ILE A 142 -30.24 8.05 -6.68
N ARG A 143 -31.45 7.59 -7.03
CA ARG A 143 -31.74 7.00 -8.34
C ARG A 143 -31.43 7.96 -9.49
N GLU A 144 -31.83 9.22 -9.39
CA GLU A 144 -31.55 10.25 -10.40
C GLU A 144 -30.04 10.54 -10.54
N PHE A 145 -29.31 10.55 -9.43
CA PHE A 145 -27.85 10.70 -9.48
C PHE A 145 -27.21 9.54 -10.27
N PHE A 146 -27.57 8.31 -9.93
CA PHE A 146 -26.99 7.13 -10.56
C PHE A 146 -27.46 6.92 -12.01
N SER A 147 -28.64 7.42 -12.40
CA SER A 147 -29.14 7.37 -13.79
C SER A 147 -28.32 8.23 -14.76
N ARG A 148 -27.55 9.20 -14.26
CA ARG A 148 -26.65 10.06 -15.05
C ARG A 148 -25.22 9.53 -15.16
N THR A 149 -24.95 8.33 -14.63
CA THR A 149 -23.60 7.74 -14.68
C THR A 149 -23.31 7.09 -16.03
N PHE A 150 -22.03 6.91 -16.35
CA PHE A 150 -21.62 6.18 -17.56
C PHE A 150 -22.15 4.72 -17.56
N TYR A 151 -22.33 4.12 -16.38
CA TYR A 151 -22.96 2.80 -16.27
C TYR A 151 -24.42 2.81 -16.73
N ALA A 152 -25.21 3.80 -16.27
CA ALA A 152 -26.60 3.96 -16.71
C ALA A 152 -26.70 4.30 -18.20
N HIS A 153 -25.78 5.11 -18.72
CA HIS A 153 -25.71 5.40 -20.15
C HIS A 153 -25.47 4.14 -21.00
N GLN A 154 -24.67 3.18 -20.51
CA GLN A 154 -24.34 1.95 -21.25
C GLN A 154 -25.37 0.82 -21.10
N TYR A 155 -25.95 0.64 -19.90
CA TYR A 155 -26.79 -0.52 -19.58
C TYR A 155 -28.26 -0.17 -19.31
N GLY A 156 -28.61 1.12 -19.25
CA GLY A 156 -29.94 1.62 -18.93
C GLY A 156 -30.17 1.83 -17.43
N GLU A 157 -31.08 2.75 -17.10
CA GLU A 157 -31.33 3.21 -15.73
C GLU A 157 -31.85 2.10 -14.79
N SER A 158 -32.69 1.20 -15.31
CA SER A 158 -33.29 0.10 -14.55
C SER A 158 -32.25 -0.89 -14.04
N VAL A 159 -31.20 -1.14 -14.82
CA VAL A 159 -30.12 -2.08 -14.48
C VAL A 159 -29.24 -1.54 -13.35
N VAL A 160 -29.02 -0.22 -13.29
CA VAL A 160 -28.21 0.44 -12.24
C VAL A 160 -28.92 0.44 -10.91
N TRP A 161 -30.25 0.57 -10.93
CA TRP A 161 -31.02 0.72 -9.70
C TRP A 161 -30.95 -0.50 -8.79
N LYS A 162 -30.99 -1.72 -9.35
CA LYS A 162 -30.97 -2.96 -8.57
C LYS A 162 -29.75 -3.05 -7.61
N PRO A 163 -28.50 -2.93 -8.07
CA PRO A 163 -27.35 -2.99 -7.18
C PRO A 163 -27.20 -1.74 -6.27
N VAL A 164 -27.66 -0.55 -6.71
CA VAL A 164 -27.71 0.65 -5.84
C VAL A 164 -28.68 0.46 -4.68
N SER A 165 -29.88 -0.08 -4.97
CA SER A 165 -30.88 -0.40 -3.96
C SER A 165 -30.36 -1.44 -2.96
N ALA A 166 -29.75 -2.53 -3.42
CA ALA A 166 -29.12 -3.51 -2.53
C ALA A 166 -28.05 -2.88 -1.63
N THR A 167 -27.25 -1.95 -2.18
CA THR A 167 -26.26 -1.21 -1.42
C THR A 167 -26.89 -0.31 -0.35
N LEU A 168 -27.99 0.37 -0.66
CA LEU A 168 -28.73 1.19 0.32
C LEU A 168 -29.23 0.36 1.49
N HIS A 169 -29.78 -0.82 1.22
CA HIS A 169 -30.22 -1.75 2.26
C HIS A 169 -29.05 -2.19 3.13
N PHE A 170 -27.94 -2.64 2.53
CA PHE A 170 -26.73 -3.02 3.26
C PHE A 170 -26.24 -1.88 4.19
N LEU A 171 -26.17 -0.65 3.68
CA LEU A 171 -25.70 0.50 4.45
C LEU A 171 -26.65 0.84 5.61
N ALA A 172 -27.96 0.69 5.41
CA ALA A 172 -28.95 0.95 6.45
C ALA A 172 -28.97 -0.15 7.52
N GLU A 173 -28.95 -1.42 7.12
CA GLU A 173 -28.89 -2.58 8.04
C GLU A 173 -27.66 -2.53 8.95
N ASN A 174 -26.54 -2.03 8.43
CA ASN A 174 -25.31 -1.88 9.20
C ASN A 174 -25.21 -0.55 9.97
N GLY A 175 -26.22 0.32 9.86
CA GLY A 175 -26.33 1.59 10.59
C GLY A 175 -25.44 2.72 10.06
N LEU A 176 -25.01 2.67 8.80
CA LEU A 176 -24.32 3.78 8.13
C LEU A 176 -25.33 4.80 7.58
N LEU A 177 -26.51 4.34 7.19
CA LEU A 177 -27.62 5.19 6.75
C LEU A 177 -28.86 4.97 7.64
N THR A 178 -29.74 5.96 7.69
CA THR A 178 -31.08 5.86 8.28
C THR A 178 -32.14 6.39 7.32
N PHE A 179 -33.33 5.80 7.39
CA PHE A 179 -34.52 6.26 6.68
C PHE A 179 -35.45 6.99 7.65
N GLU A 180 -35.72 8.25 7.38
CA GLU A 180 -36.69 9.10 8.11
C GLU A 180 -37.83 9.46 7.15
N GLY A 181 -38.84 8.58 7.07
CA GLY A 181 -39.87 8.67 6.04
C GLY A 181 -39.25 8.55 4.65
N VAL A 182 -39.39 9.60 3.81
CA VAL A 182 -38.80 9.65 2.46
C VAL A 182 -37.33 10.10 2.46
N ARG A 183 -36.81 10.57 3.60
CA ARG A 183 -35.44 11.09 3.68
C ARG A 183 -34.45 10.00 4.02
N VAL A 184 -33.34 9.95 3.30
CA VAL A 184 -32.18 9.12 3.60
C VAL A 184 -31.09 10.01 4.18
N LYS A 185 -30.56 9.65 5.34
CA LYS A 185 -29.48 10.40 6.00
C LYS A 185 -28.32 9.48 6.36
N ALA A 186 -27.10 10.01 6.26
CA ALA A 186 -25.93 9.34 6.82
C ALA A 186 -25.92 9.52 8.34
N THR A 187 -25.72 8.42 9.07
CA THR A 187 -25.51 8.46 10.52
C THR A 187 -24.14 9.07 10.82
N PRO A 188 -23.82 9.44 12.08
CA PRO A 188 -22.45 9.82 12.44
C PRO A 188 -21.41 8.76 12.04
N PHE A 189 -21.78 7.48 12.11
CA PHE A 189 -20.95 6.35 11.66
C PHE A 189 -20.76 6.33 10.15
N GLY A 190 -21.84 6.46 9.36
CA GLY A 190 -21.76 6.53 7.90
C GLY A 190 -21.00 7.76 7.40
N LYS A 191 -21.26 8.92 8.00
CA LYS A 191 -20.57 10.17 7.67
C LYS A 191 -19.06 10.03 7.94
N ARG A 192 -18.68 9.54 9.13
CA ARG A 192 -17.27 9.34 9.48
C ARG A 192 -16.58 8.32 8.58
N THR A 193 -17.28 7.25 8.21
CA THR A 193 -16.80 6.24 7.24
C THR A 193 -16.48 6.88 5.90
N SER A 194 -17.38 7.73 5.39
CA SER A 194 -17.16 8.45 4.12
C SER A 194 -15.99 9.44 4.20
N GLU A 195 -15.85 10.17 5.31
CA GLU A 195 -14.75 11.12 5.54
C GLU A 195 -13.37 10.45 5.61
N LEU A 196 -13.32 9.23 6.16
CA LEU A 196 -12.11 8.42 6.25
C LEU A 196 -11.72 7.76 4.92
N TYR A 197 -12.62 7.81 3.93
CA TYR A 197 -12.45 7.22 2.60
C TYR A 197 -12.23 5.70 2.60
N ILE A 198 -12.73 5.02 3.63
CA ILE A 198 -12.68 3.55 3.75
C ILE A 198 -13.95 2.91 3.16
N ASP A 199 -13.86 1.68 2.69
CA ASP A 199 -15.02 0.90 2.26
C ASP A 199 -16.00 0.74 3.44
N PRO A 200 -17.31 0.93 3.23
CA PRO A 200 -18.32 0.63 4.24
C PRO A 200 -18.20 -0.77 4.89
N LEU A 201 -17.79 -1.79 4.13
CA LEU A 201 -17.53 -3.12 4.67
C LEU A 201 -16.34 -3.12 5.64
N THR A 202 -15.27 -2.37 5.36
CA THR A 202 -14.15 -2.15 6.30
C THR A 202 -14.65 -1.55 7.62
N ALA A 203 -15.46 -0.50 7.53
CA ALA A 203 -16.03 0.17 8.70
C ALA A 203 -16.94 -0.76 9.52
N VAL A 204 -17.74 -1.59 8.85
CA VAL A 204 -18.58 -2.62 9.48
C VAL A 204 -17.73 -3.68 10.18
N THR A 205 -16.64 -4.14 9.56
CA THR A 205 -15.69 -5.08 10.18
C THR A 205 -15.09 -4.49 11.44
N PHE A 206 -14.68 -3.22 11.44
CA PHE A 206 -14.21 -2.53 12.65
C PHE A 206 -15.29 -2.44 13.72
N LYS A 207 -16.51 -2.04 13.34
CA LYS A 207 -17.66 -2.00 14.27
C LYS A 207 -17.91 -3.37 14.92
N LYS A 208 -17.90 -4.45 14.13
CA LYS A 208 -18.06 -5.83 14.64
C LYS A 208 -16.96 -6.19 15.64
N ALA A 209 -15.69 -5.96 15.29
CA ALA A 209 -14.56 -6.23 16.17
C ALA A 209 -14.67 -5.49 17.51
N PHE A 210 -14.97 -4.19 17.47
CA PHE A 210 -15.09 -3.35 18.66
C PHE A 210 -16.27 -3.71 19.58
N HIS A 211 -17.28 -4.41 19.06
CA HIS A 211 -18.46 -4.83 19.83
C HIS A 211 -18.44 -6.32 20.20
N SER A 212 -17.48 -7.10 19.69
CA SER A 212 -17.44 -8.56 19.88
C SER A 212 -17.11 -8.97 21.32
N GLY A 213 -16.38 -8.15 22.08
CA GLY A 213 -15.83 -8.52 23.39
C GLY A 213 -14.77 -9.63 23.34
N ARG A 214 -14.34 -10.05 22.14
CA ARG A 214 -13.36 -11.11 21.90
C ARG A 214 -11.95 -10.51 21.79
N GLY A 215 -10.96 -11.32 22.16
CA GLY A 215 -9.56 -11.09 21.83
C GLY A 215 -8.92 -10.03 22.71
N ASN A 216 -7.73 -9.59 22.29
CA ASN A 216 -6.93 -8.64 23.06
C ASN A 216 -6.79 -7.31 22.29
N PRO A 217 -7.50 -6.25 22.70
CA PRO A 217 -7.40 -4.94 22.05
C PRO A 217 -6.02 -4.26 22.22
N ALA A 218 -5.19 -4.75 23.15
CA ALA A 218 -3.82 -4.28 23.34
C ALA A 218 -2.79 -5.05 22.50
N SER A 219 -3.19 -6.15 21.85
CA SER A 219 -2.28 -6.96 21.05
C SER A 219 -1.96 -6.29 19.70
N PRO A 220 -0.68 -6.10 19.36
CA PRO A 220 -0.28 -5.68 18.02
C PRO A 220 -0.75 -6.64 16.94
N VAL A 221 -0.68 -7.95 17.19
CA VAL A 221 -1.05 -8.97 16.20
C VAL A 221 -2.56 -8.92 15.93
N ALA A 222 -3.37 -8.78 16.98
CA ALA A 222 -4.82 -8.68 16.85
C ALA A 222 -5.26 -7.46 16.04
N LEU A 223 -4.64 -6.30 16.28
CA LEU A 223 -4.94 -5.05 15.56
C LEU A 223 -4.40 -5.07 14.12
N LEU A 224 -3.24 -5.68 13.88
CA LEU A 224 -2.73 -5.92 12.53
C LEU A 224 -3.65 -6.86 11.74
N HIS A 225 -4.18 -7.90 12.38
CA HIS A 225 -5.17 -8.79 11.78
C HIS A 225 -6.46 -8.04 11.45
N LEU A 226 -6.97 -7.22 12.39
CA LEU A 226 -8.16 -6.40 12.18
C LEU A 226 -8.08 -5.57 10.89
N VAL A 227 -6.96 -4.87 10.64
CA VAL A 227 -6.81 -4.07 9.42
C VAL A 227 -6.50 -4.91 8.18
N SER A 228 -5.79 -6.03 8.34
CA SER A 228 -5.44 -6.93 7.23
C SER A 228 -6.63 -7.71 6.70
N ALA A 229 -7.64 -7.99 7.52
CA ALA A 229 -8.89 -8.66 7.13
C ALA A 229 -9.82 -7.78 6.26
N THR A 230 -9.51 -6.50 6.09
CA THR A 230 -10.38 -5.54 5.39
C THR A 230 -10.16 -5.57 3.87
N PRO A 231 -11.19 -5.23 3.05
CA PRO A 231 -11.02 -5.10 1.60
C PRO A 231 -10.03 -3.98 1.21
N ASP A 232 -9.83 -2.98 2.07
CA ASP A 232 -8.94 -1.85 1.83
C ASP A 232 -7.45 -2.18 1.95
N MET A 233 -7.11 -3.34 2.50
CA MET A 233 -5.74 -3.85 2.46
C MET A 233 -5.32 -4.31 1.05
N ALA A 234 -6.26 -4.65 0.16
CA ALA A 234 -6.01 -5.37 -1.09
C ALA A 234 -5.21 -4.56 -2.15
N PRO A 235 -4.19 -5.13 -2.83
CA PRO A 235 -3.87 -6.55 -2.86
C PRO A 235 -3.09 -6.99 -1.62
N LYS A 236 -3.49 -8.16 -1.09
CA LYS A 236 -2.83 -8.85 0.02
C LYS A 236 -1.65 -9.66 -0.51
N LEU A 237 -0.74 -10.05 0.38
CA LEU A 237 0.41 -10.88 0.03
C LEU A 237 -0.01 -12.34 -0.03
N TYR A 238 0.16 -12.98 -1.19
CA TYR A 238 -0.13 -14.40 -1.33
C TYR A 238 0.99 -15.26 -0.71
N PRO A 239 0.65 -16.24 0.14
CA PRO A 239 1.63 -17.17 0.69
C PRO A 239 1.97 -18.26 -0.30
N SER A 240 3.26 -18.61 -0.38
CA SER A 240 3.69 -19.81 -1.07
C SER A 240 3.47 -21.05 -0.21
N LYS A 241 3.39 -22.24 -0.84
CA LYS A 241 3.25 -23.53 -0.13
C LYS A 241 4.30 -23.75 0.96
N ARG A 242 5.49 -23.17 0.80
CA ARG A 242 6.61 -23.28 1.76
C ARG A 242 6.40 -22.45 3.02
N GLU A 243 5.57 -21.41 2.97
CA GLU A 243 5.29 -20.51 4.09
C GLU A 243 4.13 -21.01 4.97
N LEU A 244 3.32 -21.96 4.46
CA LEU A 244 2.11 -22.43 5.15
C LEU A 244 2.37 -22.99 6.56
N PRO A 245 3.39 -23.84 6.81
CA PRO A 245 3.64 -24.34 8.17
C PRO A 245 3.95 -23.23 9.17
N GLU A 246 4.71 -22.21 8.74
CA GLU A 246 5.09 -21.08 9.60
C GLU A 246 3.92 -20.12 9.86
N LEU A 247 2.97 -20.03 8.92
CA LEU A 247 1.73 -19.29 9.09
C LEU A 247 0.77 -20.03 10.03
N GLN A 248 0.66 -21.36 9.91
CA GLN A 248 -0.17 -22.16 10.80
C GLN A 248 0.33 -22.12 12.25
N ALA A 249 1.65 -22.23 12.46
CA ALA A 249 2.24 -22.06 13.79
C ALA A 249 1.96 -20.67 14.37
N PHE A 250 2.08 -19.63 13.55
CA PHE A 250 1.78 -18.26 13.96
C PHE A 250 0.28 -18.06 14.27
N LEU A 251 -0.62 -18.69 13.51
CA LEU A 251 -2.04 -18.69 13.83
C LEU A 251 -2.29 -19.31 15.20
N GLU A 252 -1.74 -20.49 15.46
CA GLU A 252 -1.97 -21.21 16.71
C GLU A 252 -1.46 -20.43 17.92
N GLU A 253 -0.31 -19.76 17.79
CA GLU A 253 0.28 -18.91 18.84
C GLU A 253 -0.61 -17.71 19.21
N TYR A 254 -1.23 -17.05 18.22
CA TYR A 254 -1.95 -15.78 18.43
C TYR A 254 -3.47 -15.86 18.24
N ARG A 255 -4.04 -17.06 18.01
CA ARG A 255 -5.47 -17.27 17.70
C ARG A 255 -6.41 -16.61 18.71
N GLU A 256 -6.10 -16.75 20.00
CA GLU A 256 -6.92 -16.21 21.10
C GLU A 256 -6.84 -14.69 21.21
N GLU A 257 -5.83 -14.05 20.62
CA GLU A 257 -5.70 -12.59 20.65
C GLU A 257 -6.59 -11.92 19.59
N PHE A 258 -6.98 -12.63 18.53
CA PHE A 258 -7.68 -12.04 17.39
C PHE A 258 -9.06 -11.48 17.76
N LEU A 259 -9.35 -10.29 17.25
CA LEU A 259 -10.64 -9.59 17.42
C LEU A 259 -11.73 -10.09 16.46
N LEU A 260 -11.32 -10.81 15.42
CA LEU A 260 -12.18 -11.45 14.42
C LEU A 260 -11.92 -12.95 14.47
N GLU A 261 -12.97 -13.75 14.37
CA GLU A 261 -12.85 -15.21 14.33
C GLU A 261 -12.13 -15.65 13.04
N PRO A 262 -10.97 -16.34 13.12
CA PRO A 262 -10.36 -16.93 11.94
C PRO A 262 -11.21 -18.09 11.40
N PRO A 263 -11.30 -18.27 10.06
CA PRO A 263 -12.02 -19.40 9.47
C PRO A 263 -11.42 -20.74 9.92
N SER A 264 -12.28 -21.73 10.13
CA SER A 264 -11.86 -23.06 10.56
C SER A 264 -11.25 -23.86 9.41
N PRO A 265 -10.05 -24.45 9.59
CA PRO A 265 -9.46 -25.37 8.62
C PRO A 265 -10.33 -26.62 8.35
N ALA A 266 -11.16 -27.02 9.32
CA ALA A 266 -11.98 -28.24 9.22
C ALA A 266 -13.06 -28.14 8.13
N GLY A 267 -13.46 -26.92 7.75
CA GLY A 267 -14.47 -26.67 6.72
C GLY A 267 -13.91 -26.51 5.30
N VAL A 268 -12.59 -26.46 5.12
CA VAL A 268 -11.95 -26.15 3.82
C VAL A 268 -12.35 -27.13 2.72
N TRP A 269 -12.56 -28.40 3.08
CA TRP A 269 -12.96 -29.45 2.13
C TRP A 269 -14.47 -29.56 1.92
N SER A 270 -15.27 -28.74 2.62
CA SER A 270 -16.73 -28.85 2.58
C SER A 270 -17.35 -28.17 1.36
N THR A 271 -16.82 -27.01 0.95
CA THR A 271 -17.28 -26.26 -0.23
C THR A 271 -16.11 -25.51 -0.89
N ALA A 272 -16.26 -25.17 -2.18
CA ALA A 272 -15.30 -24.32 -2.88
C ALA A 272 -15.16 -22.92 -2.23
N GLU A 273 -16.27 -22.39 -1.70
CA GLU A 273 -16.30 -21.11 -0.98
C GLU A 273 -15.44 -21.16 0.28
N ALA A 274 -15.58 -22.21 1.09
CA ALA A 274 -14.78 -22.37 2.31
C ALA A 274 -13.27 -22.50 2.01
N ALA A 275 -12.91 -23.09 0.87
CA ALA A 275 -11.52 -23.15 0.42
C ALA A 275 -10.97 -21.76 0.03
N LEU A 276 -11.76 -20.97 -0.71
CA LEU A 276 -11.39 -19.61 -1.10
C LEU A 276 -11.28 -18.68 0.11
N ASP A 277 -12.19 -18.80 1.08
CA ASP A 277 -12.16 -18.02 2.32
C ASP A 277 -10.91 -18.31 3.14
N TYR A 278 -10.51 -19.58 3.24
CA TYR A 278 -9.30 -19.96 3.96
C TYR A 278 -8.03 -19.48 3.23
N GLU A 279 -7.98 -19.54 1.91
CA GLU A 279 -6.87 -19.01 1.12
C GLU A 279 -6.74 -17.47 1.25
N ALA A 280 -7.87 -16.76 1.22
CA ALA A 280 -7.93 -15.33 1.48
C ALA A 280 -7.41 -15.00 2.89
N PHE A 281 -7.83 -15.77 3.89
CA PHE A 281 -7.36 -15.64 5.27
C PHE A 281 -5.86 -15.91 5.43
N LEU A 282 -5.29 -16.90 4.73
CA LEU A 282 -3.84 -17.14 4.75
C LEU A 282 -3.06 -15.94 4.17
N SER A 283 -3.63 -15.25 3.19
CA SER A 283 -3.06 -14.02 2.64
C SER A 283 -3.14 -12.85 3.63
N GLU A 284 -4.21 -12.78 4.43
CA GLU A 284 -4.33 -11.85 5.55
C GLU A 284 -3.25 -12.12 6.60
N LEU A 285 -3.09 -13.38 6.97
CA LEU A 285 -2.12 -13.80 7.98
C LEU A 285 -0.67 -13.54 7.55
N LYS A 286 -0.37 -13.71 6.25
CA LYS A 286 0.94 -13.31 5.71
C LYS A 286 1.17 -11.80 5.85
N CYS A 287 0.19 -10.96 5.53
CA CYS A 287 0.27 -9.52 5.76
C CYS A 287 0.55 -9.20 7.24
N VAL A 288 -0.16 -9.85 8.16
CA VAL A 288 0.03 -9.68 9.61
C VAL A 288 1.46 -10.04 10.02
N LYS A 289 1.97 -11.20 9.59
CA LYS A 289 3.30 -11.69 9.95
C LYS A 289 4.41 -10.77 9.43
N VAL A 290 4.28 -10.26 8.20
CA VAL A 290 5.22 -9.29 7.62
C VAL A 290 5.19 -7.96 8.38
N LEU A 291 4.00 -7.42 8.66
CA LEU A 291 3.85 -6.18 9.45
C LEU A 291 4.36 -6.37 10.88
N TYR A 292 4.16 -7.54 11.47
CA TYR A 292 4.63 -7.86 12.81
C TYR A 292 6.17 -7.92 12.87
N ALA A 293 6.80 -8.56 11.89
CA ALA A 293 8.26 -8.54 11.75
C ALA A 293 8.79 -7.12 11.51
N TRP A 294 8.10 -6.33 10.70
CA TRP A 294 8.42 -4.92 10.45
C TRP A 294 8.40 -4.06 11.73
N ILE A 295 7.36 -4.14 12.56
CA ILE A 295 7.30 -3.38 13.83
C ILE A 295 8.22 -3.92 14.93
N ASN A 296 8.86 -5.07 14.70
CA ASN A 296 9.85 -5.68 15.59
C ASN A 296 11.30 -5.45 15.11
N GLU A 297 11.48 -4.56 14.13
CA GLU A 297 12.77 -4.11 13.59
C GLU A 297 13.58 -5.19 12.88
N VAL A 298 12.91 -6.19 12.32
CA VAL A 298 13.55 -7.11 11.37
C VAL A 298 14.08 -6.29 10.21
N ARG A 299 15.33 -6.57 9.81
CA ARG A 299 16.03 -5.83 8.74
C ARG A 299 15.25 -5.98 7.44
N GLU A 300 15.22 -4.92 6.64
CA GLU A 300 14.48 -4.93 5.38
C GLU A 300 14.94 -6.09 4.47
N ALA A 301 16.25 -6.28 4.28
CA ALA A 301 16.78 -7.41 3.51
C ALA A 301 16.25 -8.77 3.99
N GLU A 302 16.18 -8.99 5.31
CA GLU A 302 15.64 -10.23 5.87
C GLU A 302 14.13 -10.35 5.63
N LEU A 303 13.38 -9.25 5.70
CA LEU A 303 11.95 -9.26 5.38
C LEU A 303 11.70 -9.69 3.93
N LEU A 304 12.48 -9.14 3.00
CA LEU A 304 12.33 -9.40 1.57
C LEU A 304 12.69 -10.85 1.23
N GLU A 305 13.76 -11.37 1.81
CA GLU A 305 14.22 -12.75 1.58
C GLU A 305 13.32 -13.78 2.27
N ARG A 306 13.05 -13.62 3.57
CA ARG A 306 12.32 -14.61 4.37
C ARG A 306 10.85 -14.70 3.97
N TYR A 307 10.19 -13.57 3.73
CA TYR A 307 8.76 -13.52 3.43
C TYR A 307 8.45 -13.40 1.93
N ARG A 308 9.49 -13.36 1.07
CA ARG A 308 9.37 -13.24 -0.38
C ARG A 308 8.48 -12.07 -0.79
N VAL A 309 8.77 -10.91 -0.20
CA VAL A 309 8.06 -9.65 -0.45
C VAL A 309 9.00 -8.73 -1.21
N GLU A 310 8.50 -7.98 -2.19
CA GLU A 310 9.29 -6.95 -2.86
C GLU A 310 9.26 -5.64 -2.05
N PRO A 311 10.30 -4.78 -2.10
CA PRO A 311 10.32 -3.53 -1.32
C PRO A 311 9.04 -2.70 -1.46
N GLY A 312 8.58 -2.48 -2.69
CA GLY A 312 7.38 -1.70 -2.98
C GLY A 312 6.09 -2.30 -2.42
N ASP A 313 6.01 -3.63 -2.29
CA ASP A 313 4.88 -4.29 -1.66
C ASP A 313 4.90 -4.09 -0.15
N LEU A 314 6.07 -4.17 0.48
CA LEU A 314 6.25 -3.88 1.90
C LEU A 314 5.84 -2.43 2.22
N TYR A 315 6.32 -1.44 1.46
CA TYR A 315 5.96 -0.04 1.69
C TYR A 315 4.47 0.23 1.47
N ARG A 316 3.86 -0.35 0.43
CA ARG A 316 2.41 -0.25 0.21
C ARG A 316 1.61 -0.87 1.35
N LEU A 317 2.06 -2.01 1.86
CA LEU A 317 1.44 -2.69 3.00
C LEU A 317 1.52 -1.83 4.27
N VAL A 318 2.68 -1.23 4.54
CA VAL A 318 2.90 -0.32 5.67
C VAL A 318 2.03 0.93 5.57
N GLU A 319 1.98 1.57 4.40
CA GLU A 319 1.17 2.77 4.16
C GLU A 319 -0.32 2.51 4.39
N ARG A 320 -0.83 1.38 3.87
CA ARG A 320 -2.23 1.00 4.07
C ARG A 320 -2.54 0.63 5.51
N ALA A 321 -1.66 -0.13 6.16
CA ALA A 321 -1.85 -0.47 7.55
C ALA A 321 -1.87 0.80 8.43
N GLU A 322 -1.00 1.78 8.16
CA GLU A 322 -0.98 3.06 8.87
C GLU A 322 -2.30 3.83 8.73
N TRP A 323 -2.81 3.97 7.49
CA TRP A 323 -4.10 4.61 7.23
C TRP A 323 -5.28 3.87 7.87
N LEU A 324 -5.31 2.53 7.77
CA LEU A 324 -6.39 1.72 8.33
C LEU A 324 -6.37 1.70 9.86
N LEU A 325 -5.19 1.70 10.49
CA LEU A 325 -5.07 1.84 11.95
C LEU A 325 -5.56 3.22 12.42
N TYR A 326 -5.27 4.27 11.66
CA TYR A 326 -5.84 5.60 11.90
C TYR A 326 -7.38 5.58 11.80
N ALA A 327 -7.92 5.02 10.71
CA ALA A 327 -9.37 4.92 10.50
C ALA A 327 -10.07 4.09 11.61
N ALA A 328 -9.46 2.97 12.01
CA ALA A 328 -9.92 2.16 13.13
C ALA A 328 -9.94 2.99 14.44
N GLY A 329 -8.92 3.81 14.70
CA GLY A 329 -8.85 4.67 15.88
C GLY A 329 -9.95 5.73 15.92
N GLU A 330 -10.23 6.35 14.78
CA GLU A 330 -11.31 7.34 14.64
C GLU A 330 -12.69 6.72 14.84
N LEU A 331 -12.92 5.51 14.33
CA LEU A 331 -14.17 4.79 14.57
C LEU A 331 -14.28 4.28 16.01
N ALA A 332 -13.19 3.78 16.61
CA ALA A 332 -13.17 3.40 18.02
C ALA A 332 -13.54 4.60 18.92
N LYS A 333 -13.02 5.78 18.61
CA LYS A 333 -13.37 7.03 19.30
C LYS A 333 -14.86 7.36 19.16
N LEU A 334 -15.39 7.25 17.94
CA LEU A 334 -16.82 7.48 17.67
C LEU A 334 -17.72 6.52 18.47
N PHE A 335 -17.32 5.25 18.61
CA PHE A 335 -18.05 4.24 19.37
C PHE A 335 -17.76 4.26 20.87
N GLY A 336 -16.93 5.18 21.37
CA GLY A 336 -16.59 5.28 22.80
C GLY A 336 -15.69 4.16 23.33
N ARG A 337 -14.96 3.46 22.45
CA ARG A 337 -14.14 2.28 22.75
C ARG A 337 -12.72 2.67 23.15
N LYS A 338 -12.59 3.15 24.39
CA LYS A 338 -11.36 3.73 24.94
C LYS A 338 -10.20 2.73 24.99
N GLU A 339 -10.51 1.46 25.20
CA GLU A 339 -9.57 0.34 25.27
C GLU A 339 -8.74 0.16 23.99
N PHE A 340 -9.23 0.62 22.83
CA PHE A 340 -8.50 0.56 21.56
C PHE A 340 -7.66 1.81 21.25
N LEU A 341 -7.98 2.97 21.84
CA LEU A 341 -7.42 4.26 21.41
C LEU A 341 -5.90 4.35 21.58
N GLY A 342 -5.40 3.97 22.76
CA GLY A 342 -3.98 3.92 23.05
C GLY A 342 -3.24 2.92 22.15
N PRO A 343 -3.65 1.63 22.16
CA PRO A 343 -3.05 0.60 21.32
C PRO A 343 -3.03 0.91 19.82
N LEU A 344 -4.14 1.41 19.24
CA LEU A 344 -4.20 1.78 17.82
C LEU A 344 -3.28 2.94 17.48
N THR A 345 -3.24 3.97 18.34
CA THR A 345 -2.35 5.13 18.13
C THR A 345 -0.89 4.70 18.19
N GLU A 346 -0.50 3.93 19.20
CA GLU A 346 0.86 3.43 19.35
C GLU A 346 1.25 2.54 18.16
N LEU A 347 0.41 1.57 17.81
CA LEU A 347 0.68 0.64 16.73
C LEU A 347 0.77 1.36 15.39
N ARG A 348 -0.07 2.37 15.13
CA ARG A 348 0.02 3.20 13.93
C ARG A 348 1.41 3.79 13.74
N PHE A 349 2.00 4.38 14.79
CA PHE A 349 3.35 4.94 14.70
C PHE A 349 4.42 3.84 14.58
N ARG A 350 4.25 2.72 15.29
CA ARG A 350 5.15 1.56 15.15
C ARG A 350 5.14 1.01 13.72
N VAL A 351 3.98 0.92 13.08
CA VAL A 351 3.83 0.54 11.66
C VAL A 351 4.44 1.59 10.75
N LYS A 352 4.12 2.87 10.93
CA LYS A 352 4.65 3.95 10.10
C LYS A 352 6.18 3.95 10.03
N HIS A 353 6.84 3.80 11.18
CA HIS A 353 8.29 3.90 11.30
C HIS A 353 9.00 2.55 11.31
N GLY A 354 8.26 1.47 11.53
CA GLY A 354 8.78 0.11 11.60
C GLY A 354 9.70 -0.09 12.78
N VAL A 355 9.22 0.25 13.97
CA VAL A 355 10.01 0.21 15.20
C VAL A 355 9.25 -0.39 16.38
N ARG A 356 10.01 -0.89 17.36
CA ARG A 356 9.48 -1.24 18.66
C ARG A 356 9.08 0.02 19.44
N ARG A 357 8.26 -0.19 20.47
CA ARG A 357 7.64 0.88 21.26
C ARG A 357 8.66 1.86 21.83
N GLU A 358 9.80 1.36 22.30
CA GLU A 358 10.84 2.17 22.96
C GLU A 358 11.52 3.19 22.04
N LEU A 359 11.40 3.04 20.71
CA LEU A 359 12.00 3.97 19.75
C LEU A 359 11.06 5.07 19.28
N LEU A 360 9.77 5.02 19.65
CA LEU A 360 8.77 6.02 19.24
C LEU A 360 9.19 7.47 19.53
N PRO A 361 9.80 7.82 20.68
CA PRO A 361 10.27 9.18 20.93
C PRO A 361 11.37 9.64 19.96
N LEU A 362 12.18 8.72 19.43
CA LEU A 362 13.34 9.02 18.59
C LEU A 362 12.95 9.16 17.12
N VAL A 363 12.06 8.29 16.61
CA VAL A 363 11.61 8.33 15.21
C VAL A 363 10.67 9.49 14.90
N ALA A 364 10.21 10.21 15.92
CA ALA A 364 9.49 11.46 15.77
C ALA A 364 10.37 12.60 15.20
N LEU A 365 11.70 12.45 15.30
CA LEU A 365 12.67 13.43 14.79
C LEU A 365 12.88 13.25 13.28
N GLU A 366 12.84 14.35 12.55
CA GLU A 366 13.09 14.38 11.12
C GLU A 366 14.51 13.86 10.80
N GLY A 367 14.58 12.97 9.80
CA GLY A 367 15.83 12.32 9.39
C GLY A 367 16.23 11.10 10.25
N VAL A 368 15.49 10.79 11.32
CA VAL A 368 15.73 9.62 12.17
C VAL A 368 14.78 8.48 11.80
N GLY A 369 15.23 7.63 10.87
CA GLY A 369 14.55 6.36 10.55
C GLY A 369 14.87 5.25 11.56
N ARG A 370 14.23 4.09 11.40
CA ARG A 370 14.40 2.89 12.25
C ARG A 370 15.84 2.53 12.63
N VAL A 371 16.75 2.48 11.65
CA VAL A 371 18.15 2.07 11.87
C VAL A 371 18.87 3.09 12.77
N ARG A 372 18.69 4.38 12.48
CA ARG A 372 19.29 5.48 13.24
C ARG A 372 18.69 5.58 14.64
N ALA A 373 17.38 5.40 14.78
CA ALA A 373 16.71 5.37 16.08
C ALA A 373 17.27 4.24 16.97
N ARG A 374 17.44 3.03 16.41
CA ARG A 374 18.04 1.91 17.15
C ARG A 374 19.50 2.17 17.52
N ALA A 375 20.28 2.76 16.62
CA ALA A 375 21.67 3.13 16.91
C ALA A 375 21.77 4.17 18.05
N LEU A 376 20.91 5.20 18.02
CA LEU A 376 20.82 6.20 19.09
C LEU A 376 20.42 5.56 20.43
N TYR A 377 19.41 4.70 20.41
CA TYR A 377 18.94 4.00 21.61
C TYR A 377 20.03 3.13 22.24
N ASN A 378 20.76 2.38 21.42
CA ASN A 378 21.86 1.53 21.87
C ASN A 378 23.05 2.35 22.39
N ALA A 379 23.25 3.56 21.88
CA ALA A 379 24.23 4.53 22.40
C ALA A 379 23.78 5.23 23.69
N GLY A 380 22.60 4.87 24.22
CA GLY A 380 22.05 5.37 25.49
C GLY A 380 21.15 6.58 25.35
N PHE A 381 20.83 7.05 24.14
CA PHE A 381 19.89 8.14 23.91
C PHE A 381 18.49 7.57 23.74
N LYS A 382 17.72 7.49 24.84
CA LYS A 382 16.40 6.84 24.85
C LYS A 382 15.25 7.83 24.70
N THR A 383 15.49 9.10 25.05
CA THR A 383 14.50 10.16 25.07
C THR A 383 14.97 11.39 24.31
N VAL A 384 14.02 12.26 23.93
CA VAL A 384 14.34 13.58 23.35
C VAL A 384 15.20 14.41 24.31
N GLU A 385 15.01 14.24 25.62
CA GLU A 385 15.79 14.91 26.65
C GLU A 385 17.26 14.46 26.68
N ASP A 386 17.52 13.16 26.46
CA ASP A 386 18.88 12.65 26.35
C ASP A 386 19.61 13.26 25.15
N LEU A 387 18.91 13.42 24.03
CA LEU A 387 19.42 14.06 22.82
C LEU A 387 19.68 15.56 23.02
N ARG A 388 18.79 16.25 23.76
CA ARG A 388 18.95 17.66 24.12
C ARG A 388 20.22 17.90 24.94
N LYS A 389 20.51 17.01 25.89
CA LYS A 389 21.70 17.06 26.77
C LYS A 389 22.97 16.54 26.09
N ALA A 390 22.86 15.78 25.00
CA ALA A 390 23.99 15.18 24.32
C ALA A 390 24.97 16.23 23.77
N SER A 391 26.27 16.00 23.92
CA SER A 391 27.27 16.75 23.15
C SER A 391 27.22 16.36 21.68
N LEU A 392 27.56 17.29 20.78
CA LEU A 392 27.55 17.01 19.35
C LEU A 392 28.55 15.89 18.99
N ALA A 393 29.70 15.86 19.66
CA ALA A 393 30.70 14.79 19.54
C ALA A 393 30.13 13.41 19.88
N LYS A 394 29.29 13.30 20.92
CA LYS A 394 28.68 12.02 21.30
C LYS A 394 27.64 11.58 20.26
N LEU A 395 26.87 12.50 19.69
CA LEU A 395 25.95 12.19 18.58
C LEU A 395 26.68 11.73 17.32
N LEU A 396 27.80 12.38 16.97
CA LEU A 396 28.65 12.02 15.83
C LEU A 396 29.31 10.63 15.98
N SER A 397 29.50 10.15 17.20
CA SER A 397 30.01 8.80 17.44
C SER A 397 29.00 7.69 17.14
N VAL A 398 27.73 8.03 16.93
CA VAL A 398 26.67 7.06 16.65
C VAL A 398 26.68 6.68 15.16
N PRO A 399 26.74 5.37 14.82
CA PRO A 399 26.73 4.93 13.44
C PRO A 399 25.53 5.46 12.65
N GLY A 400 25.79 6.02 11.47
CA GLY A 400 24.76 6.56 10.58
C GLY A 400 24.26 7.97 10.93
N ILE A 401 24.85 8.64 11.94
CA ILE A 401 24.56 10.03 12.31
C ILE A 401 25.71 10.94 11.84
N GLY A 402 25.56 11.52 10.65
CA GLY A 402 26.49 12.53 10.13
C GLY A 402 26.26 13.92 10.73
N GLY A 403 27.21 14.85 10.53
CA GLY A 403 27.18 16.18 11.14
C GLY A 403 25.92 17.00 10.88
N ARG A 404 25.40 17.01 9.64
CA ARG A 404 24.13 17.70 9.31
C ARG A 404 22.95 17.14 10.10
N LEU A 405 22.88 15.81 10.23
CA LEU A 405 21.80 15.16 10.94
C LEU A 405 21.95 15.33 12.46
N ALA A 406 23.16 15.25 13.01
CA ALA A 406 23.42 15.50 14.42
C ALA A 406 22.97 16.91 14.83
N LYS A 407 23.22 17.91 13.98
CA LYS A 407 22.74 19.27 14.16
C LYS A 407 21.21 19.33 14.14
N ALA A 408 20.57 18.78 13.09
CA ALA A 408 19.12 18.77 12.95
C ALA A 408 18.42 18.08 14.14
N ILE A 409 18.97 16.96 14.63
CA ILE A 409 18.47 16.26 15.83
C ILE A 409 18.52 17.17 17.06
N LYS A 410 19.65 17.86 17.27
CA LYS A 410 19.84 18.71 18.44
C LYS A 410 18.96 19.95 18.41
N GLU A 411 18.77 20.57 17.24
CA GLU A 411 17.85 21.69 17.05
C GLU A 411 16.40 21.27 17.30
N GLN A 412 15.96 20.13 16.75
CA GLN A 412 14.61 19.59 16.99
C GLN A 412 14.37 19.20 18.45
N ALA A 413 15.41 18.71 19.14
CA ALA A 413 15.34 18.41 20.58
C ALA A 413 15.38 19.67 21.48
N GLY A 414 15.51 20.88 20.92
CA GLY A 414 15.61 22.14 21.67
C GLY A 414 16.95 22.35 22.37
N GLY A 415 18.02 21.73 21.86
CA GLY A 415 19.39 21.88 22.36
C GLY A 415 20.13 23.05 21.72
N LEU A 416 21.01 23.70 22.47
CA LEU A 416 21.88 24.76 21.95
C LEU A 416 23.13 24.14 21.30
N VAL A 417 23.48 24.58 20.10
CA VAL A 417 24.69 24.17 19.38
C VAL A 417 25.69 25.33 19.39
N ARG A 418 26.90 25.10 19.93
CA ARG A 418 27.96 26.12 19.94
C ARG A 418 28.59 26.24 18.55
N LYS A 419 28.86 27.46 18.10
CA LYS A 419 29.41 27.76 16.76
C LYS A 419 30.72 27.02 16.42
N LYS A 420 31.60 26.81 17.41
CA LYS A 420 32.84 26.01 17.26
C LYS A 420 32.58 24.52 17.03
N GLU A 421 31.62 23.92 17.73
CA GLU A 421 31.25 22.51 17.53
C GLU A 421 30.62 22.30 16.13
N LEU A 422 29.98 23.35 15.60
CA LEU A 422 29.39 23.38 14.26
C LEU A 422 30.46 23.25 13.17
N GLU A 423 31.52 24.04 13.25
CA GLU A 423 32.62 24.06 12.27
C GLU A 423 33.41 22.73 12.26
N GLU A 424 33.57 22.09 13.43
CA GLU A 424 34.21 20.77 13.54
C GLU A 424 33.33 19.63 12.99
N ALA A 425 32.02 19.68 13.22
CA ALA A 425 31.07 18.70 12.69
C ALA A 425 30.90 18.80 11.17
N GLU A 426 30.95 20.02 10.62
CA GLU A 426 30.91 20.24 9.17
C GLU A 426 32.19 19.74 8.49
N ARG A 427 33.37 19.94 9.09
CA ARG A 427 34.63 19.38 8.58
C ARG A 427 34.63 17.85 8.57
N ARG A 428 34.20 17.20 9.65
CA ARG A 428 34.08 15.73 9.72
C ARG A 428 33.05 15.18 8.74
N GLY A 429 31.88 15.81 8.62
CA GLY A 429 30.86 15.38 7.68
C GLY A 429 31.29 15.45 6.21
N VAL A 430 32.12 16.44 5.85
CA VAL A 430 32.71 16.53 4.50
C VAL A 430 33.73 15.41 4.27
N GLN A 431 34.53 15.08 5.29
CA GLN A 431 35.55 14.04 5.22
C GLN A 431 34.94 12.63 5.09
N ASP A 432 33.90 12.32 5.88
CA ASP A 432 33.15 11.07 5.78
C ASP A 432 32.45 10.92 4.42
N SER A 433 31.96 12.04 3.85
CA SER A 433 31.33 12.06 2.53
C SER A 433 32.34 11.76 1.40
N ILE A 434 33.58 12.22 1.54
CA ILE A 434 34.66 11.99 0.58
C ILE A 434 35.18 10.55 0.71
N GLU A 435 35.34 10.03 1.93
CA GLU A 435 35.78 8.65 2.16
C GLU A 435 34.74 7.62 1.68
N ALA A 436 33.46 7.86 1.93
CA ALA A 436 32.38 7.03 1.39
C ALA A 436 32.38 7.03 -0.15
N PHE A 437 32.55 8.20 -0.77
CA PHE A 437 32.63 8.32 -2.24
C PHE A 437 33.86 7.62 -2.84
N ILE A 438 35.00 7.62 -2.14
CA ILE A 438 36.21 6.90 -2.56
C ILE A 438 36.04 5.38 -2.39
N SER A 439 35.36 4.92 -1.34
CA SER A 439 35.11 3.49 -1.11
C SER A 439 34.09 2.88 -2.07
N GLU A 440 33.09 3.65 -2.54
CA GLU A 440 32.10 3.18 -3.52
C GLU A 440 32.58 3.31 -4.99
N GLY A 441 33.66 4.05 -5.24
CA GLY A 441 34.26 4.23 -6.58
C GLY A 441 35.41 3.26 -6.90
N GLY A 442 35.72 2.33 -5.99
CA GLY A 442 36.92 1.49 -6.02
C GLY A 442 36.72 0.00 -6.33
N GLU A 443 35.49 -0.46 -6.59
CA GLU A 443 35.20 -1.86 -7.01
C GLU A 443 34.44 -1.94 -8.33
#